data_AF-S0GED2-F1
#
_entry.id   AF-S0GED2-F1
#
_cell.length_a   1.000
_cell.length_b   1.000
_cell.length_c   1.000
_cell.angle_alpha   90.00
_cell.angle_beta   90.00
_cell.angle_gamma   90.00
#
_symmetry.space_group_name_H-M   'P 1'
#
loop_
_entity.id
_entity.type
_entity.pdbx_description
1 polymer ?
#
loop_
_entity_poly.entity_id
_entity_poly.type
_entity_poly.pdbx_seq_one_letter_code
_entity_poly.pdbx_strand_id
1 'polypeptide(L)'
;TDIYRFMKHEFGKISMLSELNTSGIREDKRNEFSKVFQSKQFDFYRALSNYPQLINEMFYDVADTKMLYLYLEQFSGNLYKYYTDLLVDKSQIPYIPTGTCLPFSKKIFLTVNGKILPCERIDQKYVLGMVDEEKVVLDFDKIALFYNTVFEKIEKQCNKCYRNKFCQQCMFYISDLEEGGVCHGFMNKEEFDQFVLSQKRYLRKNPQLYRRIMEELSIY
;
A
#
# COMPACT_ATOMS: atom_id res chain seq x y z
N THR A 1 -18.91 6.25 10.66
CA THR A 1 -19.40 5.02 11.33
C THR A 1 -20.79 4.62 10.88
N ASP A 2 -21.67 5.57 10.53
CA ASP A 2 -23.06 5.27 10.18
C ASP A 2 -23.22 4.46 8.89
N ILE A 3 -22.39 4.71 7.88
CA ILE A 3 -22.35 3.92 6.64
C ILE A 3 -22.11 2.43 6.94
N TYR A 4 -21.20 2.12 7.86
CA TYR A 4 -20.91 0.74 8.21
C TYR A 4 -22.12 0.07 8.85
N ARG A 5 -22.76 0.75 9.81
CA ARG A 5 -23.94 0.19 10.50
C ARG A 5 -25.07 -0.04 9.52
N PHE A 6 -25.31 0.93 8.63
CA PHE A 6 -26.29 0.80 7.57
C PHE A 6 -25.98 -0.43 6.70
N MET A 7 -24.75 -0.56 6.19
CA MET A 7 -24.38 -1.68 5.33
C MET A 7 -24.52 -3.04 6.03
N LYS A 8 -24.16 -3.11 7.30
CA LYS A 8 -24.29 -4.34 8.10
C LYS A 8 -25.74 -4.65 8.42
N HIS A 9 -26.55 -3.66 8.78
CA HIS A 9 -27.95 -3.83 9.12
C HIS A 9 -28.77 -4.24 7.89
N GLU A 10 -28.63 -3.52 6.78
CA GLU A 10 -29.43 -3.74 5.57
C GLU A 10 -28.95 -4.95 4.76
N PHE A 11 -27.64 -5.17 4.68
CA PHE A 11 -27.08 -6.18 3.77
C PHE A 11 -26.33 -7.31 4.48
N GLY A 12 -26.16 -7.26 5.80
CA GLY A 12 -25.37 -8.25 6.54
C GLY A 12 -23.88 -8.24 6.16
N LYS A 13 -23.39 -7.17 5.52
CA LYS A 13 -22.03 -7.11 4.94
C LYS A 13 -21.14 -6.11 5.66
N ILE A 14 -19.87 -6.49 5.76
CA ILE A 14 -18.76 -5.65 6.21
C ILE A 14 -18.18 -4.93 5.00
N SER A 15 -18.32 -3.61 4.94
CA SER A 15 -17.82 -2.80 3.82
C SER A 15 -16.36 -2.40 4.03
N MET A 16 -15.52 -2.60 3.01
CA MET A 16 -14.18 -2.02 2.98
C MET A 16 -14.27 -0.51 2.67
N LEU A 17 -13.56 0.29 3.46
CA LEU A 17 -13.45 1.74 3.24
C LEU A 17 -12.03 2.08 2.77
N SER A 18 -11.96 2.86 1.68
CA SER A 18 -10.72 3.40 1.13
C SER A 18 -10.70 4.92 1.23
N GLU A 19 -9.52 5.49 1.44
CA GLU A 19 -9.32 6.94 1.36
C GLU A 19 -9.42 7.42 -0.09
N LEU A 20 -9.76 8.70 -0.27
CA LEU A 20 -9.67 9.35 -1.56
C LEU A 20 -8.20 9.43 -2.01
N ASN A 21 -7.98 9.27 -3.31
CA ASN A 21 -6.64 9.42 -3.88
C ASN A 21 -6.15 10.87 -3.73
N THR A 22 -4.93 11.04 -3.25
CA THR A 22 -4.30 12.36 -3.05
C THR A 22 -3.47 12.81 -4.26
N SER A 23 -3.33 11.95 -5.27
CA SER A 23 -2.58 12.24 -6.50
C SER A 23 -3.46 12.82 -7.60
N GLY A 24 -2.89 13.65 -8.46
CA GLY A 24 -3.59 14.23 -9.63
C GLY A 24 -4.64 15.28 -9.27
N ILE A 25 -4.62 15.83 -8.04
CA ILE A 25 -5.56 16.89 -7.63
C ILE A 25 -5.17 18.18 -8.34
N ARG A 26 -6.12 18.75 -9.08
CA ARG A 26 -5.97 20.08 -9.68
C ARG A 26 -5.64 21.13 -8.62
N GLU A 27 -4.69 22.00 -8.92
CA GLU A 27 -4.18 23.00 -7.97
C GLU A 27 -5.27 23.91 -7.42
N ASP A 28 -6.20 24.34 -8.28
CA ASP A 28 -7.34 25.19 -7.92
C ASP A 28 -8.36 24.51 -7.00
N LYS A 29 -8.32 23.17 -6.89
CA LYS A 29 -9.25 22.35 -6.10
C LYS A 29 -8.65 21.77 -4.82
N ARG A 30 -7.37 22.03 -4.53
CA ARG A 30 -6.69 21.48 -3.33
C ARG A 30 -7.37 21.90 -2.02
N ASN A 31 -7.84 23.15 -1.93
CA ASN A 31 -8.54 23.67 -0.75
C ASN A 31 -9.94 23.05 -0.56
N GLU A 32 -10.58 22.60 -1.64
CA GLU A 32 -11.86 21.91 -1.57
C GLU A 32 -11.65 20.46 -1.18
N PHE A 33 -10.65 19.81 -1.79
CA PHE A 33 -10.24 18.45 -1.46
C PHE A 33 -9.89 18.30 0.03
N SER A 34 -9.10 19.22 0.60
CA SER A 34 -8.69 19.14 2.00
C SER A 34 -9.85 19.21 3.00
N LYS A 35 -10.99 19.80 2.61
CA LYS A 35 -12.20 19.85 3.45
C LYS A 35 -12.98 18.52 3.45
N VAL A 36 -12.86 17.73 2.39
CA VAL A 36 -13.60 16.47 2.21
C VAL A 36 -12.74 15.26 2.56
N PHE A 37 -11.42 15.37 2.40
CA PHE A 37 -10.48 14.31 2.67
C PHE A 37 -10.54 13.90 4.16
N GLN A 38 -10.67 12.60 4.39
CA GLN A 38 -10.61 11.98 5.71
C GLN A 38 -9.57 10.88 5.69
N SER A 39 -8.65 10.93 6.65
CA SER A 39 -7.64 9.90 6.81
C SER A 39 -8.21 8.69 7.55
N LYS A 40 -8.11 7.52 6.93
CA LYS A 40 -8.35 6.21 7.54
C LYS A 40 -7.41 5.95 8.71
N GLN A 41 -6.21 6.54 8.74
CA GLN A 41 -5.32 6.34 9.89
C GLN A 41 -5.78 7.13 11.12
N PHE A 42 -6.16 8.40 10.94
CA PHE A 42 -6.46 9.29 12.07
C PHE A 42 -7.95 9.42 12.37
N ASP A 43 -8.78 9.62 11.34
CA ASP A 43 -10.21 9.93 11.51
C ASP A 43 -11.02 8.66 11.75
N PHE A 44 -10.69 7.59 11.03
CA PHE A 44 -11.39 6.32 11.19
C PHE A 44 -11.12 5.66 12.55
N TYR A 45 -9.87 5.66 13.02
CA TYR A 45 -9.55 5.13 14.35
C TYR A 45 -10.28 5.91 15.45
N ARG A 46 -10.29 7.25 15.38
CA ARG A 46 -11.04 8.10 16.30
C ARG A 46 -12.54 7.80 16.29
N ALA A 47 -13.13 7.63 15.12
CA ALA A 47 -14.54 7.32 14.96
C ALA A 47 -14.91 5.90 15.44
N LEU A 48 -13.94 4.98 15.46
CA LEU A 48 -14.11 3.60 15.92
C LEU A 48 -13.83 3.39 17.40
N SER A 49 -13.09 4.27 18.07
CA SER A 49 -12.77 4.13 19.51
C SER A 49 -14.00 3.93 20.40
N ASN A 50 -15.16 4.42 19.97
CA ASN A 50 -16.43 4.25 20.67
C ASN A 50 -17.17 2.93 20.35
N TYR A 51 -16.62 2.08 19.47
CA TYR A 51 -17.25 0.86 18.95
C TYR A 51 -16.27 -0.33 18.92
N PRO A 52 -15.93 -0.93 20.08
CA PRO A 52 -14.94 -2.01 20.16
C PRO A 52 -15.29 -3.26 19.34
N GLN A 53 -16.58 -3.58 19.23
CA GLN A 53 -17.07 -4.71 18.42
C GLN A 53 -16.75 -4.52 16.95
N LEU A 54 -16.86 -3.29 16.45
CA LEU A 54 -16.60 -2.95 15.06
C LEU A 54 -15.10 -3.02 14.73
N ILE A 55 -14.24 -2.58 15.66
CA ILE A 55 -12.79 -2.76 15.56
C ILE A 55 -12.44 -4.24 15.43
N ASN A 56 -13.10 -5.10 16.21
CA ASN A 56 -12.84 -6.53 16.18
C ASN A 56 -13.28 -7.19 14.86
N GLU A 57 -14.39 -6.76 14.28
CA GLU A 57 -14.87 -7.28 12.99
C GLU A 57 -14.02 -6.78 11.81
N MET A 58 -13.63 -5.51 11.83
CA MET A 58 -12.81 -4.88 10.79
C MET A 58 -11.31 -5.03 11.05
N PHE A 59 -10.88 -5.97 11.90
CA PHE A 59 -9.54 -5.97 12.49
C PHE A 59 -8.41 -5.72 11.48
N TYR A 60 -8.46 -6.29 10.26
CA TYR A 60 -7.45 -6.05 9.23
C TYR A 60 -7.44 -4.62 8.66
N ASP A 61 -8.60 -3.98 8.57
CA ASP A 61 -8.75 -2.60 8.10
C ASP A 61 -8.27 -1.56 9.13
N VAL A 62 -8.00 -1.98 10.38
CA VAL A 62 -7.42 -1.13 11.42
C VAL A 62 -5.95 -0.91 11.12
N ALA A 63 -5.54 0.36 11.00
CA ALA A 63 -4.17 0.73 10.62
C ALA A 63 -3.10 0.08 11.52
N ASP A 64 -3.31 0.08 12.84
CA ASP A 64 -2.36 -0.53 13.80
C ASP A 64 -2.23 -2.05 13.61
N THR A 65 -3.35 -2.75 13.38
CA THR A 65 -3.32 -4.19 13.13
C THR A 65 -2.65 -4.51 11.80
N LYS A 66 -2.90 -3.72 10.76
CA LYS A 66 -2.22 -3.84 9.46
C LYS A 66 -0.71 -3.62 9.60
N MET A 67 -0.29 -2.62 10.36
CA MET A 67 1.14 -2.37 10.62
C MET A 67 1.78 -3.48 11.44
N LEU A 68 1.06 -4.02 12.42
CA LEU A 68 1.52 -5.17 13.19
C LEU A 68 1.68 -6.41 12.30
N TYR A 69 0.72 -6.67 11.41
CA TYR A 69 0.82 -7.75 10.43
C TYR A 69 2.09 -7.62 9.57
N LEU A 70 2.35 -6.45 8.98
CA LEU A 70 3.55 -6.23 8.17
C LEU A 70 4.84 -6.42 8.98
N TYR A 71 4.86 -5.95 10.22
CA TYR A 71 5.99 -6.15 11.12
C TYR A 71 6.22 -7.64 11.40
N LEU A 72 5.17 -8.39 11.69
CA LEU A 72 5.27 -9.83 11.93
C LEU A 72 5.69 -10.58 10.66
N GLU A 73 5.08 -10.28 9.53
CA GLU A 73 5.42 -10.84 8.22
C GLU A 73 6.91 -10.66 7.91
N GLN A 74 7.44 -9.46 8.16
CA GLN A 74 8.80 -9.13 7.75
C GLN A 74 9.88 -9.49 8.78
N PHE A 75 9.56 -9.49 10.08
CA PHE A 75 10.56 -9.57 11.16
C PHE A 75 10.34 -10.73 12.14
N SER A 76 9.23 -11.47 12.08
CA SER A 76 9.02 -12.60 13.01
C SER A 76 9.89 -13.82 12.69
N GLY A 77 10.32 -13.96 11.43
CA GLY A 77 11.04 -15.15 10.95
C GLY A 77 10.17 -16.41 10.79
N ASN A 78 8.89 -16.36 11.17
CA ASN A 78 8.01 -17.53 11.23
C ASN A 78 6.87 -17.50 10.19
N LEU A 79 6.92 -16.57 9.24
CA LEU A 79 5.92 -16.44 8.19
C LEU A 79 6.53 -16.81 6.82
N TYR A 80 5.91 -17.80 6.18
CA TYR A 80 6.32 -18.34 4.88
C TYR A 80 5.09 -18.36 3.98
N LYS A 81 5.17 -17.70 2.82
CA LYS A 81 4.07 -17.64 1.86
C LYS A 81 4.03 -18.88 0.98
N TYR A 82 5.22 -19.37 0.65
CA TYR A 82 5.38 -20.54 -0.20
C TYR A 82 6.31 -21.54 0.45
N TYR A 83 6.14 -22.82 0.13
CA TYR A 83 7.04 -23.87 0.62
C TYR A 83 8.51 -23.61 0.23
N THR A 84 8.73 -23.01 -0.93
CA THR A 84 10.06 -22.61 -1.42
C THR A 84 10.75 -21.56 -0.55
N ASP A 85 9.99 -20.79 0.24
CA ASP A 85 10.56 -19.81 1.18
C ASP A 85 11.38 -20.48 2.29
N LEU A 86 11.18 -21.78 2.52
CA LEU A 86 11.96 -22.60 3.47
C LEU A 86 13.31 -23.04 2.87
N LEU A 87 13.43 -23.02 1.54
CA LEU A 87 14.58 -23.56 0.81
C LEU A 87 15.57 -22.48 0.35
N VAL A 88 15.12 -21.23 0.27
CA VAL A 88 15.90 -20.12 -0.28
C VAL A 88 16.28 -19.14 0.83
N ASP A 89 17.54 -18.70 0.81
CA ASP A 89 17.97 -17.57 1.63
C ASP A 89 17.33 -16.27 1.10
N LYS A 90 16.32 -15.78 1.83
CA LYS A 90 15.60 -14.54 1.51
C LYS A 90 16.52 -13.32 1.41
N SER A 91 17.73 -13.36 1.99
CA SER A 91 18.70 -12.26 1.89
C SER A 91 19.34 -12.14 0.50
N GLN A 92 19.30 -13.21 -0.30
CA GLN A 92 19.88 -13.26 -1.65
C GLN A 92 18.86 -12.94 -2.75
N ILE A 93 17.58 -12.81 -2.40
CA ILE A 93 16.52 -12.53 -3.37
C ILE A 93 16.52 -11.02 -3.67
N PRO A 94 16.61 -10.60 -4.94
CA PRO A 94 16.47 -9.21 -5.33
C PRO A 94 15.11 -8.67 -4.86
N TYR A 95 15.10 -7.51 -4.22
CA TYR A 95 13.87 -6.89 -3.73
C TYR A 95 13.56 -5.62 -4.51
N ILE A 96 12.27 -5.35 -4.71
CA ILE A 96 11.81 -4.09 -5.30
C ILE A 96 11.68 -3.08 -4.15
N PRO A 97 12.34 -1.91 -4.21
CA PRO A 97 12.46 -1.00 -3.06
C PRO A 97 11.19 -0.25 -2.67
N THR A 98 10.11 -0.43 -3.42
CA THR A 98 8.85 0.30 -3.24
C THR A 98 7.68 -0.69 -3.23
N GLY A 99 6.54 -0.26 -2.71
CA GLY A 99 5.29 -1.02 -2.78
C GLY A 99 4.61 -0.98 -4.17
N THR A 100 5.34 -0.54 -5.20
CA THR A 100 4.83 -0.44 -6.58
C THR A 100 4.66 -1.84 -7.15
N CYS A 101 3.51 -2.09 -7.76
CA CYS A 101 3.29 -3.35 -8.48
C CYS A 101 4.18 -3.39 -9.73
N LEU A 102 4.67 -4.58 -10.09
CA LEU A 102 5.28 -4.76 -11.40
C LEU A 102 4.24 -4.47 -12.49
N PRO A 103 4.63 -3.89 -13.63
CA PRO A 103 3.71 -3.65 -14.74
C PRO A 103 2.91 -4.92 -15.05
N PHE A 104 1.59 -4.79 -15.11
CA PHE A 104 0.66 -5.87 -15.50
C PHE A 104 0.60 -7.10 -14.58
N SER A 105 1.33 -7.10 -13.47
CA SER A 105 1.37 -8.23 -12.51
C SER A 105 0.09 -8.46 -11.70
N LYS A 106 -0.74 -7.41 -11.54
CA LYS A 106 -1.96 -7.48 -10.72
C LYS A 106 -3.21 -7.04 -11.48
N LYS A 107 -3.21 -5.79 -11.96
CA LYS A 107 -4.35 -5.16 -12.63
C LYS A 107 -3.85 -4.27 -13.75
N ILE A 108 -4.70 -4.06 -14.74
CA ILE A 108 -4.55 -3.08 -15.80
C ILE A 108 -5.79 -2.19 -15.75
N PHE A 109 -5.63 -0.89 -16.03
CA PHE A 109 -6.76 0.01 -16.17
C PHE A 109 -6.83 0.57 -17.59
N LEU A 110 -7.96 0.36 -18.26
CA LEU A 110 -8.23 0.86 -19.60
C LEU A 110 -9.19 2.04 -19.52
N THR A 111 -8.77 3.19 -20.03
CA THR A 111 -9.62 4.38 -20.11
C THR A 111 -10.57 4.30 -21.31
N VAL A 112 -11.64 5.10 -21.29
CA VAL A 112 -12.58 5.22 -22.42
C VAL A 112 -11.93 5.71 -23.73
N ASN A 113 -10.78 6.37 -23.63
CA ASN A 113 -10.01 6.84 -24.78
C ASN A 113 -8.93 5.83 -25.22
N GLY A 114 -9.02 4.58 -24.76
CA GLY A 114 -8.09 3.52 -25.14
C GLY A 114 -6.74 3.51 -24.42
N LYS A 115 -6.43 4.46 -23.53
CA LYS A 115 -5.15 4.47 -22.78
C LYS A 115 -5.10 3.33 -21.76
N ILE A 116 -3.97 2.61 -21.73
CA ILE A 116 -3.63 1.58 -20.75
C ILE A 116 -2.77 2.22 -19.65
N LEU A 117 -3.25 2.19 -18.40
CA LEU A 117 -2.56 2.69 -17.21
C LEU A 117 -2.07 1.53 -16.32
N PRO A 118 -1.07 1.75 -15.44
CA PRO A 118 -0.59 0.73 -14.51
C PRO A 118 -1.67 0.22 -13.55
N CYS A 119 -2.54 1.09 -13.05
CA CYS A 119 -3.76 0.74 -12.32
C CYS A 119 -4.73 1.93 -12.30
N GLU A 120 -5.91 1.75 -11.68
CA GLU A 120 -6.98 2.74 -11.62
C GLU A 120 -6.64 4.01 -10.84
N ARG A 121 -5.55 3.97 -10.07
CA ARG A 121 -5.15 5.05 -9.15
C ARG A 121 -4.04 5.93 -9.70
N ILE A 122 -3.43 5.55 -10.82
CA ILE A 122 -2.27 6.27 -11.36
C ILE A 122 -2.75 7.37 -12.31
N ASP A 123 -2.07 8.52 -12.23
CA ASP A 123 -2.32 9.66 -13.10
C ASP A 123 -2.17 9.26 -14.58
N GLN A 124 -3.04 9.82 -15.43
CA GLN A 124 -3.05 9.54 -16.86
C GLN A 124 -1.78 9.98 -17.60
N LYS A 125 -0.86 10.71 -16.96
CA LYS A 125 0.47 10.99 -17.54
C LYS A 125 1.35 9.74 -17.67
N TYR A 126 1.13 8.71 -16.85
CA TYR A 126 1.93 7.48 -16.87
C TYR A 126 1.29 6.38 -17.73
N VAL A 127 0.99 6.69 -19.00
CA VAL A 127 0.43 5.72 -19.94
C VAL A 127 1.46 4.65 -20.30
N LEU A 128 1.07 3.38 -20.20
CA LEU A 128 1.91 2.23 -20.58
C LEU A 128 1.64 1.73 -22.00
N GLY A 129 0.47 2.02 -22.56
CA GLY A 129 0.09 1.61 -23.91
C GLY A 129 -1.25 2.20 -24.34
N MET A 130 -1.68 1.87 -25.55
CA MET A 130 -2.98 2.29 -26.08
C MET A 130 -3.69 1.14 -26.79
N VAL A 131 -5.01 1.19 -26.79
CA VAL A 131 -5.90 0.32 -27.54
C VAL A 131 -6.69 1.20 -28.50
N ASP A 132 -6.67 0.85 -29.78
CA ASP A 132 -7.55 1.40 -30.80
C ASP A 132 -8.46 0.30 -31.37
N GLU A 133 -9.28 0.62 -32.37
CA GLU A 133 -10.24 -0.31 -32.96
C GLU A 133 -9.58 -1.51 -33.66
N GLU A 134 -8.32 -1.36 -34.07
CA GLU A 134 -7.62 -2.35 -34.89
C GLU A 134 -6.58 -3.14 -34.09
N LYS A 135 -5.98 -2.54 -33.05
CA LYS A 135 -4.85 -3.13 -32.34
C LYS A 135 -4.68 -2.65 -30.90
N VAL A 136 -3.92 -3.45 -30.17
CA VAL A 136 -3.33 -3.08 -28.87
C VAL A 136 -1.86 -2.74 -29.10
N VAL A 137 -1.47 -1.52 -28.74
CA VAL A 137 -0.09 -1.03 -28.81
C VAL A 137 0.51 -1.05 -27.39
N LEU A 138 1.42 -2.00 -27.17
CA LEU A 138 2.19 -2.16 -25.94
C LEU A 138 3.66 -2.39 -26.29
N ASP A 139 4.53 -1.54 -25.75
CA ASP A 139 5.99 -1.64 -25.91
C ASP A 139 6.60 -2.07 -24.58
N PHE A 140 6.84 -3.38 -24.44
CA PHE A 140 7.35 -3.97 -23.20
C PHE A 140 8.74 -3.45 -22.84
N ASP A 141 9.61 -3.24 -23.83
CA ASP A 141 10.98 -2.76 -23.62
C ASP A 141 10.97 -1.33 -23.10
N LYS A 142 10.13 -0.46 -23.69
CA LYS A 142 9.96 0.91 -23.22
C LYS A 142 9.37 0.97 -21.81
N ILE A 143 8.40 0.11 -21.48
CA ILE A 143 7.84 0.03 -20.13
C ILE A 143 8.90 -0.41 -19.13
N ALA A 144 9.65 -1.48 -19.43
CA ALA A 144 10.71 -1.97 -18.58
C ALA A 144 11.80 -0.89 -18.36
N LEU A 145 12.21 -0.22 -19.44
CA LEU A 145 13.18 0.87 -19.37
C LEU A 145 12.70 2.00 -18.46
N PHE A 146 11.44 2.44 -18.60
CA PHE A 146 10.87 3.48 -17.74
C PHE A 146 10.91 3.09 -16.26
N TYR A 147 10.44 1.88 -15.91
CA TYR A 147 10.45 1.41 -14.51
C TYR A 147 11.87 1.31 -13.98
N ASN A 148 12.80 0.72 -14.74
CA ASN A 148 14.20 0.57 -14.33
C ASN A 148 14.87 1.93 -14.11
N THR A 149 14.72 2.88 -15.05
CA THR A 149 15.27 4.24 -14.92
C THR A 149 14.72 4.97 -13.69
N VAL A 150 13.42 4.82 -13.41
CA VAL A 150 12.82 5.40 -12.21
C VAL A 150 13.37 4.74 -10.94
N PHE A 151 13.46 3.41 -10.91
CA PHE A 151 13.99 2.68 -9.77
C PHE A 151 15.43 3.08 -9.46
N GLU A 152 16.31 3.18 -10.46
CA GLU A 152 17.70 3.63 -10.31
C GLU A 152 17.79 5.03 -9.66
N LYS A 153 16.88 5.95 -10.02
CA LYS A 153 16.86 7.31 -9.46
C LYS A 153 16.47 7.32 -7.98
N ILE A 154 15.49 6.52 -7.59
CA ILE A 154 15.01 6.47 -6.20
C ILE A 154 15.78 5.47 -5.32
N GLU A 155 16.59 4.59 -5.92
CA GLU A 155 17.32 3.54 -5.21
C GLU A 155 18.20 4.11 -4.09
N LYS A 156 18.87 5.24 -4.32
CA LYS A 156 19.78 5.87 -3.35
C LYS A 156 19.10 6.21 -2.01
N GLN A 157 17.86 6.70 -2.05
CA GLN A 157 17.09 6.98 -0.83
C GLN A 157 16.49 5.69 -0.26
N CYS A 158 16.02 4.78 -1.11
CA CYS A 158 15.43 3.51 -0.66
C CYS A 158 16.44 2.62 0.06
N ASN A 159 17.71 2.56 -0.39
CA ASN A 159 18.77 1.78 0.25
C ASN A 159 19.14 2.29 1.65
N LYS A 160 18.85 3.56 1.97
CA LYS A 160 19.03 4.16 3.30
C LYS A 160 17.76 4.09 4.16
N CYS A 161 16.64 3.65 3.59
CA CYS A 161 15.35 3.63 4.24
C CYS A 161 15.13 2.32 4.99
N TYR A 162 14.93 2.39 6.30
CA TYR A 162 14.67 1.21 7.14
C TYR A 162 13.28 0.59 6.89
N ARG A 163 12.42 1.26 6.13
CA ARG A 163 11.11 0.76 5.67
C ARG A 163 11.21 -0.10 4.40
N ASN A 164 12.37 -0.17 3.74
CA ASN A 164 12.51 -0.79 2.41
C ASN A 164 11.94 -2.22 2.31
N LYS A 165 12.05 -3.03 3.37
CA LYS A 165 11.55 -4.41 3.40
C LYS A 165 10.02 -4.56 3.50
N PHE A 166 9.32 -3.52 3.95
CA PHE A 166 7.86 -3.54 4.13
C PHE A 166 7.21 -2.28 3.53
N CYS A 167 7.86 -1.69 2.54
CA CYS A 167 7.44 -0.45 1.92
C CYS A 167 6.11 -0.63 1.17
N GLN A 168 5.11 0.18 1.49
CA GLN A 168 3.83 0.24 0.78
C GLN A 168 3.72 1.47 -0.14
N GLN A 169 4.77 2.29 -0.22
CA GLN A 169 4.78 3.51 -1.02
C GLN A 169 4.82 3.14 -2.51
N CYS A 170 3.84 3.61 -3.28
CA CYS A 170 3.89 3.55 -4.73
C CYS A 170 4.82 4.63 -5.27
N MET A 171 5.71 4.28 -6.21
CA MET A 171 6.65 5.22 -6.82
C MET A 171 5.93 6.34 -7.58
N PHE A 172 4.79 6.04 -8.21
CA PHE A 172 3.97 7.01 -8.94
C PHE A 172 3.37 8.12 -8.06
N TYR A 173 3.43 7.97 -6.73
CA TYR A 173 3.01 8.98 -5.77
C TYR A 173 4.17 9.80 -5.20
N ILE A 174 5.40 9.54 -5.64
CA ILE A 174 6.56 10.38 -5.34
C ILE A 174 6.52 11.55 -6.32
N SER A 175 6.41 12.78 -5.80
CA SER A 175 6.51 14.00 -6.61
C SER A 175 7.85 14.02 -7.36
N ASP A 176 7.85 14.54 -8.58
CA ASP A 176 9.06 14.66 -9.41
C ASP A 176 9.80 13.31 -9.58
N LEU A 177 9.02 12.23 -9.74
CA LEU A 177 9.51 10.85 -9.85
C LEU A 177 10.62 10.69 -10.88
N GLU A 178 10.45 11.31 -12.05
CA GLU A 178 11.42 11.24 -13.15
C GLU A 178 12.72 11.99 -12.85
N GLU A 179 12.74 12.84 -11.82
CA GLU A 179 13.93 13.56 -11.34
C GLU A 179 14.52 12.92 -10.07
N GLY A 180 13.93 11.82 -9.59
CA GLY A 180 14.34 11.16 -8.36
C GLY A 180 13.86 11.86 -7.09
N GLY A 181 12.68 12.48 -7.15
CA GLY A 181 12.12 13.29 -6.07
C GLY A 181 12.00 12.60 -4.70
N VAL A 182 11.65 13.39 -3.69
CA VAL A 182 11.77 12.99 -2.28
C VAL A 182 10.62 12.09 -1.85
N CYS A 183 10.95 10.89 -1.34
CA CYS A 183 9.96 10.00 -0.75
C CYS A 183 9.59 10.46 0.67
N HIS A 184 8.40 11.04 0.83
CA HIS A 184 7.86 11.40 2.15
C HIS A 184 7.54 10.18 3.04
N GLY A 185 7.58 8.97 2.47
CA GLY A 185 7.48 7.71 3.20
C GLY A 185 8.81 7.17 3.73
N PHE A 186 9.91 7.91 3.55
CA PHE A 186 11.24 7.55 4.06
C PHE A 186 11.21 7.35 5.58
N MET A 187 12.02 6.41 6.06
CA MET A 187 12.13 6.08 7.48
C MET A 187 13.61 5.90 7.82
N ASN A 188 14.13 6.79 8.67
CA ASN A 188 15.48 6.65 9.23
C ASN A 188 15.53 5.59 10.33
N LYS A 189 16.71 5.39 10.92
CA LYS A 189 16.92 4.35 11.94
C LYS A 189 16.14 4.66 13.22
N GLU A 190 16.17 5.90 13.68
CA GLU A 190 15.50 6.34 14.90
C GLU A 190 13.97 6.15 14.79
N GLU A 191 13.40 6.53 13.64
CA GLU A 191 11.98 6.34 13.32
C GLU A 191 11.61 4.86 13.25
N PHE A 192 12.49 4.03 12.69
CA PHE A 192 12.30 2.57 12.66
C PHE A 192 12.32 1.96 14.06
N ASP A 193 13.25 2.36 14.92
CA ASP A 193 13.32 1.87 16.29
C ASP A 193 12.04 2.24 17.06
N GLN A 194 11.51 3.46 16.87
CA GLN A 194 10.21 3.86 17.43
C GLN A 194 9.04 3.03 16.86
N PHE A 195 9.06 2.73 15.56
CA PHE A 195 8.09 1.85 14.94
C PHE A 195 8.12 0.44 15.57
N VAL A 196 9.29 -0.16 15.72
CA VAL A 196 9.43 -1.49 16.36
C VAL A 196 8.90 -1.47 17.80
N LEU A 197 9.23 -0.43 18.57
CA LEU A 197 8.72 -0.27 19.93
C LEU A 197 7.20 -0.13 19.97
N SER A 198 6.60 0.59 19.02
CA SER A 198 5.14 0.75 18.94
C SER A 198 4.46 -0.59 18.61
N GLN A 199 5.01 -1.38 17.69
CA GLN A 199 4.48 -2.71 17.34
C GLN A 199 4.56 -3.67 18.53
N LYS A 200 5.70 -3.74 19.22
CA LYS A 200 5.86 -4.57 20.44
C LYS A 200 4.89 -4.15 21.53
N ARG A 201 4.70 -2.85 21.74
CA ARG A 201 3.76 -2.31 22.74
C ARG A 201 2.32 -2.66 22.37
N TYR A 202 1.94 -2.52 21.10
CA TYR A 202 0.60 -2.84 20.62
C TYR A 202 0.29 -4.33 20.78
N LEU A 203 1.24 -5.19 20.41
CA LEU A 203 1.12 -6.63 20.60
C LEU A 203 1.03 -7.02 22.08
N ARG A 204 1.84 -6.41 22.96
CA ARG A 204 1.77 -6.67 24.42
C ARG A 204 0.41 -6.32 25.01
N LYS A 205 -0.24 -5.27 24.51
CA LYS A 205 -1.60 -4.89 24.94
C LYS A 205 -2.68 -5.79 24.37
N ASN A 206 -2.42 -6.45 23.24
CA ASN A 206 -3.38 -7.26 22.50
C ASN A 206 -2.78 -8.61 22.05
N PRO A 207 -2.36 -9.48 22.99
CA PRO A 207 -1.65 -10.71 22.66
C PRO A 207 -2.44 -11.67 21.77
N GLN A 208 -3.77 -11.63 21.85
CA GLN A 208 -4.68 -12.42 21.01
C GLN A 208 -4.53 -12.11 19.51
N LEU A 209 -4.06 -10.90 19.14
CA LEU A 209 -3.88 -10.53 17.75
C LEU A 209 -2.81 -11.35 17.03
N TYR A 210 -1.80 -11.86 17.74
CA TYR A 210 -0.77 -12.68 17.09
C TYR A 210 -1.39 -13.92 16.46
N ARG A 211 -2.10 -14.71 17.27
CA ARG A 211 -2.77 -15.94 16.81
C ARG A 211 -3.75 -15.62 15.68
N ARG A 212 -4.58 -14.60 15.88
CA ARG A 212 -5.59 -14.20 14.91
C ARG A 212 -4.98 -13.77 13.57
N ILE A 213 -3.92 -12.97 13.60
CA ILE A 213 -3.18 -12.57 12.40
C ILE A 213 -2.63 -13.81 11.67
N MET A 214 -2.01 -14.73 12.41
CA MET A 214 -1.46 -15.94 11.80
C MET A 214 -2.56 -16.84 11.23
N GLU A 215 -3.69 -17.01 11.89
CA GLU A 215 -4.77 -17.89 11.42
C GLU A 215 -5.63 -17.26 10.32
N GLU A 216 -5.92 -15.96 10.38
CA GLU A 216 -6.88 -15.32 9.46
C GLU A 216 -6.22 -14.60 8.27
N LEU A 217 -4.95 -14.19 8.39
CA LEU A 217 -4.28 -13.37 7.36
C LEU A 217 -3.12 -14.09 6.66
N SER A 218 -2.43 -15.01 7.32
CA SER A 218 -1.28 -15.71 6.71
C SER A 218 -1.67 -16.80 5.70
N ILE A 219 -2.97 -17.05 5.54
CA ILE A 219 -3.52 -18.07 4.62
C ILE A 219 -3.71 -17.50 3.18
N TYR A 220 -3.34 -16.24 2.91
CA TYR A 220 -3.43 -15.59 1.59
C TYR A 220 -2.08 -15.21 0.98
#